data_AF-A0A3D0M917-F1
#
_entry.id   AF-A0A3D0M917-F1
#
_cell.length_a   1.000
_cell.length_b   1.000
_cell.length_c   1.000
_cell.angle_alpha   90.00
_cell.angle_beta   90.00
_cell.angle_gamma   90.00
#
_symmetry.space_group_name_H-M   'P 1'
#
loop_
_entity.id
_entity.type
_entity.pdbx_description
1 polymer ?
#
loop_
_entity_poly.entity_id
_entity_poly.type
_entity_poly.pdbx_seq_one_letter_code
_entity_poly.pdbx_strand_id
1 'polypeptide(L)'
;MRAESFGSCLSQLRGRFSDRTDFLAIKEQNTPMKILHTADLHLGKRFNDVSMLDDQKILLDQIIRIAEQEKPQVILLAGDIYQTSSPGSDAMELFNSFLTAVSALGIPVLMISGNHDSQIRISYLSRLLVKA
;
A
#
# COMPACT_ATOMS: atom_id res chain seq x y z
N MET A 1 15.32 -37.22 -21.34
CA MET A 1 14.85 -35.91 -21.84
C MET A 1 15.67 -34.85 -21.13
N ARG A 2 16.70 -34.28 -21.79
CA ARG A 2 17.64 -33.31 -21.21
C ARG A 2 17.46 -31.94 -21.87
N ALA A 3 17.57 -30.91 -21.05
CA ALA A 3 17.32 -29.51 -21.33
C ALA A 3 18.46 -28.85 -22.13
N GLU A 4 18.50 -29.05 -23.45
CA GLU A 4 19.53 -28.46 -24.32
C GLU A 4 19.05 -27.33 -25.25
N SER A 5 17.77 -26.92 -25.21
CA SER A 5 17.25 -25.96 -26.20
C SER A 5 17.21 -24.48 -25.76
N PHE A 6 17.72 -24.10 -24.58
CA PHE A 6 17.67 -22.70 -24.11
C PHE A 6 18.96 -21.89 -24.34
N GLY A 7 20.07 -22.52 -24.76
CA GLY A 7 21.37 -21.85 -24.88
C GLY A 7 21.52 -20.89 -26.06
N SER A 8 20.74 -21.07 -27.14
CA SER A 8 20.91 -20.31 -28.39
C SER A 8 20.46 -18.85 -28.27
N CYS A 9 19.37 -18.58 -27.54
CA CYS A 9 18.76 -17.25 -27.42
C CYS A 9 19.62 -16.26 -26.61
N LEU A 10 20.40 -16.75 -25.63
CA LEU A 10 21.23 -15.92 -24.75
C LEU A 10 22.53 -15.43 -25.41
N SER A 11 22.95 -16.03 -26.53
CA SER A 11 24.16 -15.61 -27.24
C SER A 11 24.01 -14.25 -27.95
N GLN A 12 22.78 -13.86 -28.29
CA GLN A 12 22.48 -12.64 -29.06
C GLN A 12 22.36 -11.36 -28.20
N LEU A 13 22.27 -11.48 -26.88
CA LEU A 13 22.16 -10.34 -25.95
C LEU A 13 23.52 -9.82 -25.44
N ARG A 14 24.63 -10.44 -25.84
CA ARG A 14 25.99 -10.14 -25.34
C ARG A 14 26.62 -8.83 -25.85
N GLY A 15 25.93 -8.08 -26.71
CA GLY A 15 26.51 -6.92 -27.40
C GLY A 15 26.19 -5.54 -26.82
N ARG A 16 25.43 -5.40 -25.72
CA ARG A 16 24.84 -4.09 -25.35
C ARG A 16 25.06 -3.57 -23.93
N PHE A 17 25.90 -4.22 -23.12
CA PHE A 17 26.21 -3.73 -21.78
C PHE A 17 27.73 -3.73 -21.59
N SER A 18 28.32 -2.54 -21.60
CA SER A 18 29.76 -2.30 -21.57
C SER A 18 30.37 -2.30 -20.17
N ASP A 19 29.59 -2.56 -19.12
CA ASP A 19 30.14 -2.59 -17.77
C ASP A 19 29.64 -3.80 -16.98
N ARG A 20 30.59 -4.65 -16.54
CA ARG A 20 30.32 -5.88 -15.79
C ARG A 20 29.96 -5.60 -14.32
N THR A 21 30.06 -4.35 -13.89
CA THR A 21 29.85 -3.91 -12.51
C THR A 21 28.37 -3.85 -12.13
N ASP A 22 27.46 -3.62 -13.09
CA ASP A 22 26.03 -3.51 -12.82
C ASP A 22 25.37 -4.87 -12.51
N PHE A 23 25.84 -5.96 -13.13
CA PHE A 23 25.28 -7.29 -12.91
C PHE A 23 25.67 -7.92 -11.57
N LEU A 24 26.79 -7.50 -10.98
CA LEU A 24 27.24 -7.97 -9.66
C LEU A 24 26.47 -7.28 -8.53
N ALA A 25 26.00 -6.04 -8.73
CA ALA A 25 25.17 -5.33 -7.76
C ALA A 25 23.76 -5.95 -7.58
N ILE A 26 23.24 -6.65 -8.61
CA ILE A 26 21.92 -7.30 -8.54
C ILE A 26 21.96 -8.57 -7.67
N LYS A 27 23.14 -9.14 -7.39
CA LYS A 27 23.28 -10.37 -6.61
C LYS A 27 23.26 -10.20 -5.09
N GLU A 28 23.22 -8.98 -4.55
CA GLU A 28 23.41 -8.74 -3.10
C GLU A 28 22.20 -8.16 -2.34
N GLN A 29 21.02 -8.06 -2.95
CA GLN A 29 19.81 -7.60 -2.23
C GLN A 29 18.68 -8.63 -2.35
N ASN A 30 18.90 -9.85 -1.84
CA ASN A 30 17.81 -10.82 -1.65
C ASN A 30 17.01 -10.48 -0.37
N THR A 31 16.66 -9.21 -0.18
CA THR A 31 15.75 -8.81 0.89
C THR A 31 14.33 -9.12 0.44
N PRO A 32 13.57 -9.97 1.16
CA PRO A 32 12.20 -10.27 0.77
C PRO A 32 11.35 -9.01 0.76
N MET A 33 10.54 -8.85 -0.29
CA MET A 33 9.56 -7.77 -0.37
C MET A 33 8.50 -7.96 0.71
N LYS A 34 8.28 -6.93 1.50
CA LYS A 34 7.25 -6.81 2.53
C LYS A 34 6.15 -5.88 2.06
N ILE A 35 4.93 -6.40 2.07
CA ILE A 35 3.71 -5.64 1.78
C ILE A 35 2.86 -5.66 3.03
N LEU A 36 2.39 -4.50 3.49
CA LEU A 36 1.39 -4.43 4.54
C LEU A 36 0.01 -4.31 3.88
N HIS A 37 -0.78 -5.37 3.98
CA HIS A 37 -2.10 -5.46 3.34
C HIS A 37 -3.21 -5.45 4.39
N THR A 38 -4.21 -4.58 4.20
CA THR A 38 -5.42 -4.52 5.03
C THR A 38 -6.63 -4.10 4.19
N ALA A 39 -7.83 -4.31 4.72
CA ALA A 39 -9.11 -4.06 4.05
C ALA A 39 -10.20 -3.82 5.11
N ASP A 40 -11.41 -3.46 4.67
CA ASP A 40 -12.64 -3.48 5.48
C ASP A 40 -12.55 -2.62 6.77
N LEU A 41 -11.91 -1.44 6.67
CA LEU A 41 -11.77 -0.53 7.80
C LEU A 41 -13.12 0.00 8.28
N HIS A 42 -14.05 0.23 7.35
CA HIS A 42 -15.39 0.76 7.60
C HIS A 42 -15.41 1.98 8.54
N LEU A 43 -14.58 2.97 8.29
CA LEU A 43 -14.47 4.16 9.14
C LEU A 43 -15.82 4.88 9.29
N GLY A 44 -16.13 5.27 10.52
CA GLY A 44 -17.44 5.84 10.90
C GLY A 44 -18.48 4.80 11.28
N LYS A 45 -18.08 3.55 11.54
CA LYS A 45 -18.97 2.48 12.00
C LYS A 45 -19.58 2.82 13.36
N ARG A 46 -20.83 2.42 13.53
CA ARG A 46 -21.56 2.49 14.80
C ARG A 46 -22.03 1.09 15.20
N PHE A 47 -22.02 0.80 16.49
CA PHE A 47 -22.54 -0.43 17.05
C PHE A 47 -23.53 -0.09 18.16
N ASN A 48 -24.80 -0.49 18.01
CA ASN A 48 -25.89 -0.11 18.92
C ASN A 48 -25.92 1.39 19.24
N ASP A 49 -25.85 2.21 18.19
CA ASP A 49 -25.80 3.68 18.26
C ASP A 49 -24.58 4.29 18.99
N VAL A 50 -23.60 3.48 19.37
CA VAL A 50 -22.31 3.96 19.89
C VAL A 50 -21.32 4.08 18.74
N SER A 51 -20.62 5.22 18.68
CA SER A 51 -19.56 5.44 17.69
C SER A 51 -18.36 4.55 17.99
N MET A 52 -17.80 3.92 16.96
CA MET A 52 -16.56 3.14 17.08
C MET A 52 -15.32 3.93 16.67
N LEU A 53 -15.43 5.24 16.42
CA LEU A 53 -14.33 6.04 15.88
C LEU A 53 -13.08 6.04 16.77
N ASP A 54 -13.24 6.07 18.09
CA ASP A 54 -12.11 6.02 19.02
C ASP A 54 -11.37 4.68 18.96
N ASP A 55 -12.11 3.58 18.88
CA ASP A 55 -11.53 2.25 18.68
C ASP A 55 -10.84 2.13 17.31
N GLN A 56 -11.47 2.69 16.28
CA GLN A 56 -10.91 2.74 14.92
C GLN A 56 -9.62 3.55 14.88
N LYS A 57 -9.53 4.64 15.64
CA LYS A 57 -8.30 5.42 15.78
C LYS A 57 -7.18 4.59 16.40
N ILE A 58 -7.46 3.86 17.48
CA ILE A 58 -6.47 2.97 18.11
C ILE A 58 -5.98 1.91 17.11
N LEU A 59 -6.89 1.33 16.32
CA LEU A 59 -6.54 0.36 15.28
C LEU A 59 -5.64 0.98 14.19
N LEU A 60 -5.96 2.17 13.70
CA LEU A 60 -5.14 2.86 12.71
C LEU A 60 -3.75 3.22 13.27
N ASP A 61 -3.66 3.66 14.53
CA ASP A 61 -2.40 3.91 15.22
C ASP A 61 -1.55 2.64 15.33
N GLN A 62 -2.17 1.48 15.54
CA GLN A 62 -1.47 0.19 15.52
C GLN A 62 -0.91 -0.15 14.15
N ILE A 63 -1.68 0.09 13.08
CA ILE A 63 -1.22 -0.12 11.69
C ILE A 63 0.00 0.77 11.41
N ILE A 64 -0.02 2.03 11.82
CA ILE A 64 1.12 2.96 11.67
C ILE A 64 2.34 2.40 12.40
N ARG A 65 2.21 1.98 13.66
CA ARG A 65 3.32 1.40 14.44
C ARG A 65 3.91 0.15 13.77
N ILE A 66 3.06 -0.72 13.20
CA ILE A 66 3.52 -1.89 12.46
C ILE A 66 4.29 -1.45 11.20
N ALA A 67 3.81 -0.44 10.47
CA ALA A 67 4.49 0.09 9.30
C ALA A 67 5.86 0.71 9.65
N GLU A 68 5.97 1.43 10.77
CA GLU A 68 7.23 1.98 11.28
C GLU A 68 8.25 0.89 11.62
N GLN A 69 7.80 -0.19 12.26
CA GLN A 69 8.65 -1.29 12.71
C GLN A 69 9.09 -2.18 11.55
N GLU A 70 8.14 -2.61 10.72
CA GLU A 70 8.39 -3.60 9.66
C GLU A 70 8.96 -3.00 8.39
N LYS A 71 8.76 -1.69 8.18
CA LYS A 71 9.18 -0.91 7.01
C LYS A 71 8.81 -1.59 5.69
N PRO A 72 7.50 -1.84 5.46
CA PRO A 72 7.05 -2.42 4.20
C PRO A 72 7.36 -1.47 3.04
N GLN A 73 7.59 -2.03 1.84
CA GLN A 73 7.79 -1.22 0.64
C GLN A 73 6.50 -0.55 0.17
N VAL A 74 5.33 -1.07 0.57
CA VAL A 74 4.02 -0.52 0.20
C VAL A 74 2.95 -0.95 1.20
N ILE A 75 1.99 -0.06 1.44
CA ILE A 75 0.74 -0.37 2.13
C ILE A 75 -0.37 -0.51 1.10
N LEU A 76 -1.13 -1.62 1.16
CA LEU A 76 -2.25 -1.89 0.29
C LEU A 76 -3.56 -1.89 1.11
N LEU A 77 -4.46 -0.95 0.77
CA LEU A 77 -5.81 -0.84 1.31
C LEU A 77 -6.82 -1.41 0.30
N ALA A 78 -7.28 -2.64 0.54
CA ALA A 78 -8.05 -3.43 -0.41
C ALA A 78 -9.58 -3.19 -0.36
N GLY A 79 -10.01 -1.95 -0.16
CA GLY A 79 -11.43 -1.56 -0.22
C GLY A 79 -12.12 -1.46 1.14
N ASP A 80 -13.37 -0.97 1.07
CA ASP A 80 -14.26 -0.70 2.20
C ASP A 80 -13.60 0.16 3.29
N ILE A 81 -13.03 1.28 2.84
CA ILE A 81 -12.39 2.27 3.70
C ILE A 81 -13.42 2.92 4.62
N TYR A 82 -14.56 3.33 4.06
CA TYR A 82 -15.64 3.97 4.81
C TYR A 82 -16.81 3.02 5.05
N GLN A 83 -17.58 3.28 6.11
CA GLN A 83 -18.82 2.53 6.35
C GLN A 83 -19.91 2.84 5.30
N THR A 84 -19.89 4.04 4.71
CA THR A 84 -20.86 4.49 3.70
C THR A 84 -20.18 5.37 2.65
N SER A 85 -20.82 5.52 1.48
CA SER A 85 -20.29 6.31 0.36
C SER A 85 -20.31 7.82 0.61
N SER A 86 -21.10 8.25 1.60
CA SER A 86 -21.15 9.60 2.14
C SER A 86 -20.76 9.59 3.62
N PRO A 87 -19.47 9.39 3.93
CA PRO A 87 -18.99 9.33 5.32
C PRO A 87 -19.13 10.69 6.01
N GLY A 88 -19.28 10.66 7.34
CA GLY A 88 -19.25 11.87 8.17
C GLY A 88 -17.86 12.53 8.17
N SER A 89 -17.80 13.81 8.58
CA SER A 89 -16.55 14.58 8.70
C SER A 89 -15.49 13.84 9.51
N ASP A 90 -15.89 13.28 10.64
CA ASP A 90 -14.96 12.72 11.63
C ASP A 90 -14.27 11.46 11.08
N ALA A 91 -14.98 10.64 10.29
CA ALA A 91 -14.40 9.50 9.61
C ALA A 91 -13.44 9.91 8.49
N MET A 92 -13.77 10.99 7.76
CA MET A 92 -12.89 11.55 6.74
C MET A 92 -11.62 12.13 7.35
N GLU A 93 -11.74 12.87 8.46
CA GLU A 93 -10.61 13.45 9.19
C GLU A 93 -9.70 12.37 9.78
N LEU A 94 -10.29 11.31 10.35
CA LEU A 94 -9.54 10.17 10.86
C LEU A 94 -8.72 9.50 9.75
N PHE A 95 -9.34 9.23 8.59
CA PHE A 95 -8.61 8.64 7.47
C PHE A 95 -7.52 9.57 6.92
N ASN A 96 -7.80 10.87 6.81
CA ASN A 96 -6.83 11.85 6.36
C ASN A 96 -5.61 11.93 7.31
N SER A 97 -5.86 11.87 8.62
CA SER A 97 -4.80 11.84 9.63
C SER A 97 -3.93 10.60 9.49
N PHE A 98 -4.56 9.43 9.30
CA PHE A 98 -3.85 8.17 9.04
C PHE A 98 -2.99 8.24 7.77
N LEU A 99 -3.54 8.70 6.64
CA LEU A 99 -2.79 8.84 5.40
C LEU A 99 -1.64 9.83 5.52
N THR A 100 -1.82 10.93 6.25
CA THR A 100 -0.77 11.92 6.51
C THR A 100 0.37 11.30 7.32
N ALA A 101 0.05 10.54 8.37
CA ALA A 101 1.04 9.85 9.18
C ALA A 101 1.83 8.81 8.37
N VAL A 102 1.14 7.97 7.59
CA VAL A 102 1.79 6.99 6.71
C VAL A 102 2.66 7.67 5.64
N SER A 103 2.17 8.75 5.05
CA SER A 103 2.94 9.53 4.07
C SER A 103 4.22 10.10 4.66
N ALA A 104 4.21 10.52 5.93
CA ALA A 104 5.41 10.99 6.62
C ALA A 104 6.47 9.89 6.84
N LEU A 105 6.07 8.61 6.78
CA LEU A 105 7.01 7.48 6.80
C LEU A 105 7.68 7.24 5.44
N GLY A 106 7.26 7.94 4.37
CA GLY A 106 7.75 7.72 3.01
C GLY A 106 7.31 6.38 2.40
N ILE A 107 6.28 5.75 2.96
CA ILE A 107 5.74 4.47 2.47
C ILE A 107 4.59 4.76 1.50
N PRO A 108 4.67 4.31 0.24
CA PRO A 108 3.58 4.49 -0.70
C PRO A 108 2.34 3.71 -0.27
N VAL A 109 1.16 4.33 -0.47
CA VAL A 109 -0.14 3.70 -0.21
C VAL A 109 -0.84 3.45 -1.54
N LEU A 110 -1.19 2.19 -1.79
CA LEU A 110 -2.08 1.78 -2.85
C LEU A 110 -3.46 1.49 -2.25
N MET A 111 -4.51 2.01 -2.87
CA MET A 111 -5.86 1.80 -2.38
C MET A 111 -6.83 1.57 -3.53
N ILE A 112 -7.80 0.70 -3.30
CA ILE A 112 -8.95 0.49 -4.16
C ILE A 112 -10.22 0.82 -3.38
N SER A 113 -11.28 1.20 -4.07
CA SER A 113 -12.60 1.39 -3.44
C SER A 113 -13.33 0.05 -3.33
N GLY A 114 -13.98 -0.17 -2.19
CA GLY A 114 -14.95 -1.25 -2.02
C GLY A 114 -16.37 -0.84 -2.39
N ASN A 115 -17.35 -1.69 -2.07
CA ASN A 115 -18.77 -1.45 -2.35
C ASN A 115 -19.41 -0.42 -1.42
N HIS A 116 -18.81 -0.17 -0.25
CA HIS A 116 -19.24 0.90 0.65
C HIS A 116 -18.68 2.27 0.23
N ASP A 117 -17.61 2.30 -0.55
CA ASP A 117 -16.90 3.52 -0.89
C ASP A 117 -17.51 4.25 -2.09
N SER A 118 -17.31 5.57 -2.13
CA SER A 118 -17.49 6.34 -3.36
C SER A 118 -16.23 6.24 -4.22
N GLN A 119 -16.33 5.60 -5.38
CA GLN A 119 -15.24 5.50 -6.36
C GLN A 119 -14.62 6.87 -6.66
N ILE A 120 -15.46 7.90 -6.85
CA ILE A 120 -15.03 9.26 -7.15
C ILE A 120 -14.20 9.83 -5.98
N ARG A 121 -14.65 9.65 -4.73
CA ARG A 121 -13.95 10.14 -3.54
C ARG A 121 -12.58 9.50 -3.39
N ILE A 122 -12.49 8.17 -3.48
CA ILE A 122 -11.22 7.46 -3.41
C ILE A 122 -10.29 7.88 -4.56
N SER A 123 -10.84 8.08 -5.76
CA SER A 123 -10.06 8.56 -6.91
C SER A 123 -9.49 9.96 -6.68
N TYR A 124 -10.17 10.83 -5.93
CA TYR A 124 -9.61 12.16 -5.58
C TYR A 124 -8.43 12.06 -4.61
N LEU A 125 -8.45 11.13 -3.66
CA LEU A 125 -7.35 10.90 -2.72
C LEU A 125 -6.07 10.46 -3.44
N SER A 126 -6.19 9.67 -4.52
CA SER A 126 -5.03 9.27 -5.32
C SER A 126 -4.20 10.45 -5.82
N ARG A 127 -4.83 11.60 -6.11
CA ARG A 127 -4.13 12.81 -6.59
C ARG A 127 -3.32 13.51 -5.50
N LEU A 128 -3.66 13.29 -4.23
CA LEU A 128 -3.00 13.93 -3.09
C LEU A 128 -1.75 13.14 -2.65
N LEU A 129 -1.73 11.82 -2.87
CA LEU A 129 -0.66 10.93 -2.39
C LEU A 129 0.48 10.72 -3.40
N VAL A 130 0.35 11.20 -4.64
CA VAL A 130 1.36 11.03 -5.72
C VAL A 130 2.60 11.91 -5.54
N LYS A 131 2.68 12.72 -4.47
CA LYS A 131 3.72 13.74 -4.29
C LYS A 131 4.61 13.58 -3.03
N ALA A 132 4.48 12.50 -2.27
CA ALA A 132 5.34 12.23 -1.13
C ALA A 132 6.60 11.47 -1.53
#